data_AF-A0A2M7VNH3-F1
#
_entry.id   AF-A0A2M7VNH3-F1
#
_cell.length_a   1.000
_cell.length_b   1.000
_cell.length_c   1.000
_cell.angle_alpha   90.00
_cell.angle_beta   90.00
_cell.angle_gamma   90.00
#
_symmetry.space_group_name_H-M   'P 1'
#
loop_
_entity.id
_entity.type
_entity.pdbx_description
1 polymer ?
#
loop_
_entity_poly.entity_id
_entity_poly.type
_entity_poly.pdbx_seq_one_letter_code
_entity_poly.pdbx_strand_id
1 'polypeptide(L)'
;MKKILYILIFLFSIGIFACDCGEPSITEKYIQSDFVANVTILKIYPNQKGKQVYRADIKINELFKGEILKSIYVYGRSDNRIGTSCDIFIPENTTLIAYARKNNDGNFEIGMCSGLLYLNKTNQKRQERELEILKTFKSKNINFTDKISYREKGKLHKNLEQFKGVEINKTYGIYEIVFESDLTIKIVTEISGFGNPTDQKLIEIIEKTEWSSFNNGINDKVPENSKLLIGIYYYPKEKGNPSFLSQYYL
;
A
#
# COMPACT_ATOMS: atom_id res chain seq x y z
N MET A 1 2.75 -49.16 14.45
CA MET A 1 1.82 -48.04 14.70
C MET A 1 2.41 -46.91 15.56
N LYS A 2 3.05 -47.17 16.71
CA LYS A 2 3.69 -46.12 17.54
C LYS A 2 4.71 -45.25 16.78
N LYS A 3 5.53 -45.82 15.87
CA LYS A 3 6.50 -45.06 15.07
C LYS A 3 5.88 -44.09 14.05
N ILE A 4 4.66 -44.37 13.57
CA ILE A 4 3.92 -43.49 12.63
C ILE A 4 3.36 -42.28 13.38
N LEU A 5 2.90 -42.48 14.63
CA LEU A 5 2.39 -41.41 15.49
C LEU A 5 3.47 -40.37 15.82
N TYR A 6 4.71 -40.82 16.07
CA TYR A 6 5.84 -39.90 16.30
C TYR A 6 6.23 -39.09 15.05
N ILE A 7 6.12 -39.69 13.85
CA ILE A 7 6.35 -38.97 12.58
C ILE A 7 5.28 -37.90 12.35
N LEU A 8 4.00 -38.21 12.64
CA LEU A 8 2.90 -37.24 12.54
C LEU A 8 3.07 -36.07 13.52
N ILE A 9 3.43 -36.33 14.78
CA ILE A 9 3.67 -35.27 15.78
C ILE A 9 4.87 -34.38 15.38
N PHE A 10 5.88 -34.95 14.72
CA PHE A 10 7.03 -34.19 14.21
C PHE A 10 6.66 -33.32 12.98
N LEU A 11 5.74 -33.77 12.14
CA LEU A 11 5.29 -33.01 10.96
C LEU A 11 4.35 -31.84 11.31
N PHE A 12 3.57 -31.95 12.40
CA PHE A 12 2.65 -30.88 12.85
C PHE A 12 3.29 -29.85 13.79
N SER A 13 4.52 -30.06 14.26
CA SER A 13 5.21 -29.13 15.16
C SER A 13 6.04 -28.06 14.44
N ILE A 14 6.17 -28.16 13.11
CA ILE A 14 6.83 -27.15 12.29
C ILE A 14 5.75 -26.17 11.82
N GLY A 15 5.47 -25.15 12.63
CA GLY A 15 4.67 -24.01 12.18
C GLY A 15 5.37 -23.38 10.98
N ILE A 16 4.82 -23.56 9.78
CA ILE A 16 5.31 -22.88 8.58
C ILE A 16 4.80 -21.45 8.68
N PHE A 17 5.65 -20.56 9.19
CA PHE A 17 5.42 -19.11 9.10
C PHE A 17 5.70 -18.70 7.64
N ALA A 18 4.68 -18.80 6.81
CA ALA A 18 4.69 -18.18 5.49
C ALA A 18 4.60 -16.65 5.65
N CYS A 19 5.26 -15.92 4.74
CA CYS A 19 4.95 -14.51 4.56
C CYS A 19 3.50 -14.42 4.07
N ASP A 20 2.59 -13.97 4.93
CA ASP A 20 1.23 -13.64 4.52
C ASP A 20 1.11 -12.11 4.49
N CYS A 21 1.21 -11.57 3.28
CA CYS A 21 1.01 -10.16 3.02
C CYS A 21 0.03 -10.06 1.86
N GLY A 22 -1.18 -9.58 2.15
CA GLY A 22 -2.07 -9.10 1.11
C GLY A 22 -1.39 -7.98 0.31
N GLU A 23 -1.66 -7.89 -0.99
CA GLU A 23 -1.16 -6.79 -1.80
C GLU A 23 -1.81 -5.48 -1.31
N PRO A 24 -1.04 -4.55 -0.70
CA PRO A 24 -1.61 -3.33 -0.18
C PRO A 24 -2.03 -2.44 -1.33
N SER A 25 -3.10 -1.69 -1.09
CA SER A 25 -3.59 -0.70 -2.04
C SER A 25 -2.56 0.43 -2.20
N ILE A 26 -2.63 1.22 -3.28
CA ILE A 26 -1.65 2.30 -3.49
C ILE A 26 -1.81 3.40 -2.45
N THR A 27 -3.05 3.69 -2.08
CA THR A 27 -3.38 4.63 -1.00
C THR A 27 -2.82 4.15 0.33
N GLU A 28 -3.00 2.87 0.67
CA GLU A 28 -2.50 2.28 1.91
C GLU A 28 -0.97 2.30 1.99
N LYS A 29 -0.28 1.75 0.97
CA LYS A 29 1.18 1.66 1.02
C LYS A 29 1.85 3.04 0.96
N TYR A 30 1.23 4.04 0.33
CA TYR A 30 1.74 5.41 0.31
C TYR A 30 1.64 6.07 1.70
N ILE A 31 0.48 5.96 2.34
CA ILE A 31 0.24 6.56 3.66
C ILE A 31 1.06 5.85 4.75
N GLN A 32 1.20 4.53 4.70
CA GLN A 32 1.99 3.79 5.69
C GLN A 32 3.52 3.97 5.50
N SER A 33 3.97 4.53 4.38
CA SER A 33 5.39 4.73 4.07
C SER A 33 5.90 6.10 4.51
N ASP A 34 7.09 6.13 5.09
CA ASP A 34 7.79 7.36 5.48
C ASP A 34 8.60 7.95 4.31
N PHE A 35 8.93 7.13 3.31
CA PHE A 35 9.65 7.53 2.11
C PHE A 35 9.06 6.82 0.88
N VAL A 36 8.78 7.59 -0.18
CA VAL A 36 8.30 7.05 -1.45
C VAL A 36 9.05 7.71 -2.60
N ALA A 37 9.76 6.92 -3.40
CA ALA A 37 10.57 7.43 -4.50
C ALA A 37 10.76 6.41 -5.62
N ASN A 38 10.93 6.91 -6.85
CA ASN A 38 11.56 6.17 -7.93
C ASN A 38 13.06 6.14 -7.68
N VAL A 39 13.61 4.95 -7.46
CA VAL A 39 15.02 4.74 -7.13
C VAL A 39 15.67 3.73 -8.06
N THR A 40 16.98 3.89 -8.27
CA THR A 40 17.84 2.86 -8.85
C THR A 40 18.80 2.34 -7.79
N ILE A 41 18.87 1.02 -7.61
CA ILE A 41 19.84 0.38 -6.71
C ILE A 41 21.24 0.50 -7.33
N LEU A 42 22.16 1.12 -6.61
CA LEU A 42 23.53 1.35 -7.09
C LEU A 42 24.50 0.29 -6.60
N LYS A 43 24.43 -0.02 -5.29
CA LYS A 43 25.37 -0.91 -4.63
C LYS A 43 24.71 -1.66 -3.50
N ILE A 44 24.94 -2.96 -3.42
CA ILE A 44 24.47 -3.80 -2.31
C ILE A 44 25.61 -4.12 -1.34
N TYR A 45 25.30 -4.16 -0.05
CA TYR A 45 26.25 -4.55 0.99
C TYR A 45 25.86 -5.90 1.59
N PRO A 46 26.82 -6.67 2.16
CA PRO A 46 26.48 -7.90 2.89
C PRO A 46 25.46 -7.64 4.00
N ASN A 47 24.64 -8.66 4.29
CA ASN A 47 23.74 -8.65 5.44
C ASN A 47 24.47 -8.25 6.73
N GLN A 48 23.78 -7.49 7.59
CA GLN A 48 24.29 -7.20 8.92
C GLN A 48 24.39 -8.50 9.73
N LYS A 49 25.46 -8.65 10.54
CA LYS A 49 25.71 -9.88 11.30
C LYS A 49 24.50 -10.22 12.18
N GLY A 50 23.90 -11.38 11.95
CA GLY A 50 22.75 -11.86 12.70
C GLY A 50 21.41 -11.22 12.34
N LYS A 51 21.33 -10.40 11.29
CA LYS A 51 20.07 -9.79 10.83
C LYS A 51 19.74 -10.18 9.38
N GLN A 52 18.47 -10.40 9.09
CA GLN A 52 17.93 -10.62 7.73
C GLN A 52 17.67 -9.28 7.04
N VAL A 53 18.67 -8.40 7.06
CA VAL A 53 18.58 -7.09 6.43
C VAL A 53 19.94 -6.73 5.84
N TYR A 54 19.92 -6.06 4.69
CA TYR A 54 21.13 -5.55 4.05
C TYR A 54 20.93 -4.10 3.61
N ARG A 55 22.03 -3.34 3.54
CA ARG A 55 22.00 -1.95 3.06
C ARG A 55 22.14 -1.94 1.54
N ALA A 56 21.42 -1.03 0.89
CA ALA A 56 21.58 -0.71 -0.51
C ALA A 56 21.76 0.79 -0.69
N ASP A 57 22.81 1.20 -1.42
CA ASP A 57 22.95 2.59 -1.87
C ASP A 57 22.01 2.82 -3.05
N ILE A 58 21.39 3.99 -3.10
CA ILE A 58 20.37 4.33 -4.09
C ILE A 58 20.65 5.65 -4.79
N LYS A 59 20.21 5.73 -6.04
CA LYS A 59 19.99 7.00 -6.74
C LYS A 59 18.49 7.29 -6.75
N ILE A 60 18.10 8.46 -6.26
CA ILE A 60 16.72 8.93 -6.38
C ILE A 60 16.55 9.57 -7.75
N ASN A 61 15.70 8.97 -8.59
CA ASN A 61 15.31 9.52 -9.89
C ASN A 61 14.17 10.52 -9.75
N GLU A 62 13.21 10.23 -8.86
CA GLU A 62 12.14 11.15 -8.48
C GLU A 62 11.69 10.87 -7.04
N LEU A 63 11.61 11.91 -6.22
CA LEU A 63 11.06 11.84 -4.87
C LEU A 63 9.57 12.21 -4.88
N PHE A 64 8.73 11.38 -4.26
CA PHE A 64 7.28 11.61 -4.11
C PHE A 64 6.87 11.93 -2.67
N LYS A 65 7.56 11.37 -1.67
CA LYS A 65 7.33 11.60 -0.24
C LYS A 65 8.60 11.34 0.57
N GLY A 66 8.78 12.09 1.65
CA GLY A 66 9.90 11.93 2.59
C GLY A 66 11.11 12.81 2.25
N GLU A 67 12.28 12.39 2.73
CA GLU A 67 13.53 13.13 2.59
C GLU A 67 14.48 12.50 1.55
N ILE A 68 15.51 13.24 1.13
CA ILE A 68 16.53 12.72 0.23
C ILE A 68 17.42 11.72 0.99
N LEU A 69 17.46 10.48 0.52
CA LEU A 69 18.24 9.39 1.10
C LEU A 69 19.37 8.98 0.15
N LYS A 70 20.52 8.59 0.73
CA LYS A 70 21.63 7.96 0.00
C LYS A 70 21.53 6.43 -0.03
N SER A 71 20.87 5.86 0.97
CA SER A 71 20.74 4.42 1.15
C SER A 71 19.43 4.06 1.83
N ILE A 72 18.96 2.84 1.56
CA ILE A 72 17.85 2.21 2.27
C ILE A 72 18.28 0.82 2.76
N TYR A 73 17.51 0.26 3.67
CA TYR A 73 17.63 -1.13 4.10
C TYR A 73 16.63 -2.00 3.35
N VAL A 74 17.04 -3.22 3.06
CA VAL A 74 16.21 -4.24 2.41
C VAL A 74 16.14 -5.45 3.32
N TYR A 75 14.93 -5.79 3.77
CA TYR A 75 14.67 -7.02 4.50
C TYR A 75 14.82 -8.20 3.54
N GLY A 76 15.74 -9.11 3.85
CA GLY A 76 16.06 -10.27 3.02
C GLY A 76 17.55 -10.57 2.99
N ARG A 77 18.03 -11.13 1.88
CA ARG A 77 19.39 -11.66 1.75
C ARG A 77 20.17 -10.97 0.63
N SER A 78 21.36 -10.48 0.96
CA SER A 78 22.25 -9.82 -0.01
C SER A 78 22.97 -10.80 -0.95
N ASP A 79 22.96 -12.10 -0.65
CA ASP A 79 23.71 -13.13 -1.38
C ASP A 79 22.88 -13.84 -2.47
N ASN A 80 21.64 -13.40 -2.70
CA ASN A 80 20.70 -13.99 -3.65
C ASN A 80 20.47 -15.50 -3.45
N ARG A 81 20.75 -16.04 -2.25
CA ARG A 81 20.45 -17.43 -1.91
C ARG A 81 19.02 -17.54 -1.41
N ILE A 82 18.47 -18.74 -1.51
CA ILE A 82 17.16 -19.07 -0.93
C ILE A 82 17.23 -18.82 0.58
N GLY A 83 16.32 -18.00 1.07
CA GLY A 83 16.20 -17.61 2.46
C GLY A 83 14.87 -18.04 3.07
N THR A 84 14.32 -17.20 3.94
CA THR A 84 12.93 -17.34 4.41
C THR A 84 11.94 -17.06 3.28
N SER A 85 10.67 -17.39 3.50
CA SER A 85 9.57 -17.06 2.59
C SER A 85 9.37 -15.55 2.37
N CYS A 86 9.92 -14.69 3.24
CA CYS A 86 9.83 -13.23 3.15
C CYS A 86 11.10 -12.58 2.58
N ASP A 87 12.19 -13.34 2.41
CA ASP A 87 13.47 -12.77 2.01
C ASP A 87 13.42 -12.32 0.55
N ILE A 88 13.70 -11.04 0.30
CA ILE A 88 13.87 -10.51 -1.04
C ILE A 88 15.34 -10.21 -1.34
N PHE A 89 15.67 -10.26 -2.63
CA PHE A 89 16.93 -9.77 -3.17
C PHE A 89 16.61 -8.82 -4.32
N ILE A 90 17.18 -7.62 -4.26
CA ILE A 90 17.06 -6.61 -5.30
C ILE A 90 18.45 -6.40 -5.92
N PRO A 91 18.66 -6.83 -7.18
CA PRO A 91 19.95 -6.66 -7.86
C PRO A 91 20.33 -5.19 -8.06
N GLU A 92 21.63 -4.93 -8.14
CA GLU A 92 22.15 -3.64 -8.62
C GLU A 92 21.61 -3.30 -10.02
N ASN A 93 21.49 -2.01 -10.31
CA ASN A 93 20.87 -1.42 -11.51
C ASN A 93 19.36 -1.64 -11.65
N THR A 94 18.70 -2.26 -10.67
CA THR A 94 17.24 -2.36 -10.65
C THR A 94 16.62 -0.99 -10.38
N THR A 95 15.66 -0.58 -11.20
CA THR A 95 14.85 0.62 -10.99
C THR A 95 13.45 0.25 -10.52
N LEU A 96 12.99 0.86 -9.42
CA LEU A 96 11.68 0.56 -8.82
C LEU A 96 11.11 1.76 -8.06
N ILE A 97 9.83 1.73 -7.75
CA ILE A 97 9.23 2.58 -6.71
C ILE A 97 9.42 1.89 -5.36
N ALA A 98 10.19 2.53 -4.48
CA ALA A 98 10.39 2.10 -3.11
C ALA A 98 9.36 2.77 -2.20
N TYR A 99 8.68 1.94 -1.39
CA TYR A 99 7.73 2.35 -0.35
C TYR A 99 8.33 1.96 1.01
N ALA A 100 9.22 2.82 1.54
CA ALA A 100 10.01 2.51 2.71
C ALA A 100 9.35 3.03 3.99
N ARG A 101 9.39 2.22 5.04
CA ARG A 101 8.93 2.57 6.39
C ARG A 101 10.14 2.72 7.31
N LYS A 102 10.07 3.60 8.29
CA LYS A 102 11.03 3.61 9.39
C LYS A 102 10.80 2.39 10.27
N ASN A 103 11.82 1.56 10.41
CA ASN A 103 11.85 0.47 11.37
C ASN A 103 12.13 0.99 12.79
N ASN A 104 12.16 0.10 13.78
CA ASN A 104 12.39 0.47 15.19
C ASN A 104 13.77 1.11 15.44
N ASP A 105 14.75 0.84 14.57
CA ASP A 105 16.08 1.46 14.62
C ASP A 105 16.09 2.85 13.94
N GLY A 106 14.94 3.35 13.46
CA GLY A 106 14.80 4.61 12.75
C GLY A 106 15.25 4.57 11.29
N ASN A 107 15.63 3.39 10.78
CA ASN A 107 16.14 3.23 9.43
C ASN A 107 14.99 3.03 8.42
N PHE A 108 15.13 3.60 7.23
CA PHE A 108 14.19 3.37 6.12
C PHE A 108 14.41 1.97 5.53
N GLU A 109 13.39 1.13 5.64
CA GLU A 109 13.42 -0.27 5.24
C GLU A 109 12.31 -0.60 4.25
N ILE A 110 12.66 -1.44 3.26
CA ILE A 110 11.72 -2.08 2.35
C ILE A 110 11.80 -3.60 2.47
N GLY A 111 10.71 -4.30 2.19
CA GLY A 111 10.65 -5.76 2.14
C GLY A 111 9.60 -6.25 1.14
N MET A 112 9.36 -7.56 1.12
CA MET A 112 8.37 -8.19 0.24
C MET A 112 6.99 -7.54 0.34
N CYS A 113 6.60 -7.15 1.55
CA CYS A 113 5.27 -6.62 1.86
C CYS A 113 5.16 -5.09 1.72
N SER A 114 6.23 -4.42 1.28
CA SER A 114 6.23 -2.97 1.07
C SER A 114 5.40 -2.54 -0.15
N GLY A 115 4.98 -3.47 -1.02
CA GLY A 115 4.24 -3.14 -2.24
C GLY A 115 5.11 -2.48 -3.32
N LEU A 116 6.36 -2.95 -3.45
CA LEU A 116 7.35 -2.45 -4.41
C LEU A 116 6.83 -2.53 -5.85
N LEU A 117 7.10 -1.48 -6.64
CA LEU A 117 6.77 -1.47 -8.07
C LEU A 117 8.05 -1.49 -8.90
N TYR A 118 8.40 -2.65 -9.45
CA TYR A 118 9.54 -2.77 -10.37
C TYR A 118 9.23 -2.10 -11.70
N LEU A 119 10.07 -1.13 -12.11
CA LEU A 119 9.90 -0.39 -13.36
C LEU A 119 10.61 -1.13 -14.49
N ASN A 120 9.92 -2.12 -15.04
CA ASN A 120 10.38 -2.94 -16.16
C ASN A 120 9.32 -2.97 -17.29
N LYS A 121 9.54 -3.77 -18.35
CA LYS A 121 8.62 -3.82 -19.50
C LYS A 121 7.29 -4.56 -19.24
N THR A 122 7.08 -5.16 -18.08
CA THR A 122 5.84 -5.89 -17.78
C THR A 122 4.81 -5.00 -17.07
N ASN A 123 3.52 -5.21 -17.32
CA ASN A 123 2.43 -4.49 -16.63
C ASN A 123 2.48 -2.95 -16.74
N GLN A 124 2.86 -2.40 -17.90
CA GLN A 124 2.99 -0.95 -18.13
C GLN A 124 1.78 -0.13 -17.69
N LYS A 125 0.55 -0.57 -18.00
CA LYS A 125 -0.69 0.13 -17.59
C LYS A 125 -0.80 0.31 -16.07
N ARG A 126 -0.37 -0.69 -15.29
CA ARG A 126 -0.37 -0.60 -13.82
C ARG A 126 0.69 0.40 -13.35
N GLN A 127 1.88 0.34 -13.93
CA GLN A 127 2.98 1.24 -13.60
C GLN A 127 2.63 2.69 -13.91
N GLU A 128 2.07 2.96 -15.10
CA GLU A 128 1.64 4.30 -15.53
C GLU A 128 0.63 4.90 -14.57
N ARG A 129 -0.41 4.12 -14.21
CA ARG A 129 -1.43 4.58 -13.27
C ARG A 129 -0.85 4.85 -11.88
N GLU A 130 -0.02 3.94 -11.36
CA GLU A 130 0.61 4.12 -10.06
C GLU A 130 1.52 5.37 -10.03
N LEU A 131 2.30 5.59 -11.09
CA LEU A 131 3.10 6.81 -11.25
C LEU A 131 2.24 8.08 -11.36
N GLU A 132 1.10 8.02 -12.05
CA GLU A 132 0.16 9.13 -12.15
C GLU A 132 -0.43 9.52 -10.78
N ILE A 133 -0.80 8.52 -9.99
CA ILE A 133 -1.30 8.71 -8.63
C ILE A 133 -0.21 9.30 -7.72
N LEU A 134 1.02 8.79 -7.79
CA LEU A 134 2.14 9.34 -7.01
C LEU A 134 2.44 10.81 -7.36
N LYS A 135 2.37 11.16 -8.65
CA LYS A 135 2.50 12.56 -9.10
C LYS A 135 1.35 13.42 -8.58
N THR A 136 0.14 12.86 -8.52
CA THR A 136 -1.02 13.54 -7.91
C THR A 136 -0.82 13.79 -6.42
N PHE A 137 -0.35 12.80 -5.65
CA PHE A 137 -0.05 12.99 -4.23
C PHE A 137 1.01 14.05 -4.01
N LYS A 138 2.08 14.02 -4.79
CA LYS A 138 3.14 15.03 -4.76
C LYS A 138 2.61 16.42 -5.09
N SER A 139 1.81 16.59 -6.14
CA SER A 139 1.28 17.90 -6.53
C SER A 139 0.26 18.48 -5.54
N LYS A 140 -0.45 17.59 -4.83
CA LYS A 140 -1.39 17.93 -3.76
C LYS A 140 -0.73 18.04 -2.38
N ASN A 141 0.60 17.91 -2.29
CA ASN A 141 1.38 17.98 -1.05
C ASN A 141 0.91 17.00 0.03
N ILE A 142 0.46 15.80 -0.37
CA ILE A 142 0.08 14.75 0.58
C ILE A 142 1.37 14.16 1.16
N ASN A 143 1.70 14.51 2.40
CA ASN A 143 2.96 14.09 3.03
C ASN A 143 2.80 13.44 4.41
N PHE A 144 1.57 13.26 4.89
CA PHE A 144 1.30 12.64 6.18
C PHE A 144 1.53 11.12 6.12
N THR A 145 1.91 10.55 7.26
CA THR A 145 2.05 9.11 7.45
C THR A 145 1.07 8.65 8.52
N ASP A 146 0.31 7.61 8.22
CA ASP A 146 -0.55 6.92 9.18
C ASP A 146 -0.29 5.41 9.09
N LYS A 147 0.00 4.79 10.24
CA LYS A 147 0.29 3.35 10.36
C LYS A 147 -0.91 2.56 10.91
N ILE A 148 -2.03 3.25 11.18
CA ILE A 148 -3.27 2.64 11.64
C ILE A 148 -3.90 1.86 10.49
N SER A 149 -4.34 0.64 10.78
CA SER A 149 -5.14 -0.14 9.84
C SER A 149 -6.61 0.23 10.02
N TYR A 150 -7.22 0.71 8.94
CA TYR A 150 -8.64 1.04 8.87
C TYR A 150 -9.37 -0.04 8.08
N ARG A 151 -10.54 -0.45 8.56
CA ARG A 151 -11.41 -1.39 7.86
C ARG A 151 -12.84 -0.86 7.82
N GLU A 152 -13.37 -0.71 6.62
CA GLU A 152 -14.78 -0.36 6.42
C GLU A 152 -15.68 -1.48 6.96
N LYS A 153 -16.65 -1.12 7.82
CA LYS A 153 -17.64 -2.04 8.41
C LYS A 153 -18.90 -2.16 7.54
N GLY A 154 -19.14 -1.16 6.70
CA GLY A 154 -20.36 -1.02 5.94
C GLY A 154 -20.38 -1.83 4.63
N LYS A 155 -21.12 -1.30 3.67
CA LYS A 155 -21.32 -1.89 2.35
C LYS A 155 -21.02 -0.86 1.28
N LEU A 156 -19.90 -0.14 1.37
CA LEU A 156 -19.49 0.85 0.37
C LEU A 156 -19.62 0.27 -1.06
N HIS A 157 -19.18 -0.97 -1.27
CA HIS A 157 -19.35 -1.68 -2.54
C HIS A 157 -20.79 -1.71 -3.07
N LYS A 158 -21.81 -1.84 -2.20
CA LYS A 158 -23.23 -1.81 -2.60
C LYS A 158 -23.68 -0.42 -2.97
N ASN A 159 -23.24 0.58 -2.20
CA ASN A 159 -23.55 1.98 -2.52
C ASN A 159 -22.88 2.40 -3.85
N LEU A 160 -21.74 1.81 -4.22
CA LEU A 160 -21.10 2.07 -5.51
C LEU A 160 -21.85 1.45 -6.71
N GLU A 161 -22.77 0.50 -6.50
CA GLU A 161 -23.52 -0.12 -7.60
C GLU A 161 -24.42 0.85 -8.35
N GLN A 162 -24.82 1.96 -7.72
CA GLN A 162 -25.62 3.00 -8.37
C GLN A 162 -24.86 3.75 -9.48
N PHE A 163 -23.54 3.56 -9.59
CA PHE A 163 -22.73 4.08 -10.68
C PHE A 163 -22.55 3.05 -11.81
N LYS A 164 -23.33 1.96 -11.84
CA LYS A 164 -23.29 1.04 -12.97
C LYS A 164 -23.76 1.74 -14.25
N GLY A 165 -22.95 1.66 -15.31
CA GLY A 165 -23.25 2.21 -16.63
C GLY A 165 -22.92 3.70 -16.80
N VAL A 166 -22.27 4.35 -15.82
CA VAL A 166 -21.82 5.74 -15.96
C VAL A 166 -20.66 5.85 -16.96
N GLU A 167 -20.60 6.97 -17.67
CA GLU A 167 -19.50 7.30 -18.57
C GLU A 167 -18.56 8.28 -17.88
N ILE A 168 -17.35 7.81 -17.57
CA ILE A 168 -16.33 8.59 -16.88
C ILE A 168 -15.03 8.49 -17.68
N ASN A 169 -14.36 9.63 -17.87
CA ASN A 169 -13.12 9.70 -18.66
C ASN A 169 -11.86 9.37 -17.84
N LYS A 170 -11.93 9.53 -16.51
CA LYS A 170 -10.82 9.28 -15.60
C LYS A 170 -10.93 7.90 -14.97
N THR A 171 -9.80 7.23 -14.78
CA THR A 171 -9.77 5.84 -14.31
C THR A 171 -9.81 5.70 -12.80
N TYR A 172 -9.54 6.78 -12.05
CA TYR A 172 -9.56 6.76 -10.59
C TYR A 172 -10.02 8.07 -9.96
N GLY A 173 -10.57 7.92 -8.75
CA GLY A 173 -10.87 8.97 -7.80
C GLY A 173 -10.11 8.70 -6.49
N ILE A 174 -9.63 9.75 -5.82
CA ILE A 174 -9.01 9.65 -4.49
C ILE A 174 -9.61 10.71 -3.58
N TYR A 175 -10.03 10.26 -2.40
CA TYR A 175 -10.65 11.08 -1.37
C TYR A 175 -9.87 10.93 -0.06
N GLU A 176 -9.73 12.01 0.68
CA GLU A 176 -9.17 12.02 2.04
C GLU A 176 -10.34 12.03 3.04
N ILE A 177 -10.32 11.09 3.97
CA ILE A 177 -11.23 11.03 5.11
C ILE A 177 -10.45 11.50 6.34
N VAL A 178 -11.01 12.43 7.09
CA VAL A 178 -10.52 12.82 8.41
C VAL A 178 -11.48 12.29 9.45
N PHE A 179 -10.95 11.63 10.48
CA PHE A 179 -11.73 11.05 11.57
C PHE A 179 -11.64 11.89 12.85
N GLU A 180 -12.73 11.92 13.61
CA GLU A 180 -12.70 12.20 15.04
C GLU A 180 -12.09 10.99 15.79
N SER A 181 -11.74 11.17 17.06
CA SER A 181 -11.09 10.11 17.87
C SER A 181 -11.88 8.80 18.03
N ASP A 182 -13.19 8.82 17.80
CA ASP A 182 -14.10 7.66 17.85
C ASP A 182 -14.42 7.04 16.48
N LEU A 183 -13.64 7.38 15.45
CA LEU A 183 -13.82 6.98 14.04
C LEU A 183 -15.07 7.54 13.35
N THR A 184 -15.79 8.48 13.97
CA THR A 184 -16.78 9.25 13.22
C THR A 184 -16.08 10.09 12.15
N ILE A 185 -16.68 10.15 10.96
CA ILE A 185 -16.12 10.91 9.84
C ILE A 185 -16.37 12.39 10.09
N LYS A 186 -15.28 13.15 10.25
CA LYS A 186 -15.31 14.60 10.40
C LYS A 186 -15.53 15.31 9.06
N ILE A 187 -14.78 14.89 8.05
CA ILE A 187 -14.86 15.47 6.69
C ILE A 187 -14.32 14.48 5.67
N VAL A 188 -14.91 14.53 4.47
CA VAL A 188 -14.38 13.88 3.26
C VAL A 188 -14.02 14.95 2.24
N THR A 189 -12.77 14.92 1.75
CA THR A 189 -12.26 15.89 0.77
C THR A 189 -11.84 15.19 -0.51
N GLU A 190 -12.25 15.71 -1.66
CA GLU A 190 -11.74 15.27 -2.95
C GLU A 190 -10.26 15.69 -3.13
N ILE A 191 -9.37 14.72 -3.33
CA ILE A 191 -7.97 14.99 -3.71
C ILE A 191 -7.85 15.01 -5.24
N SER A 192 -8.52 14.05 -5.88
CA SER A 192 -8.49 13.86 -7.32
C SER A 192 -9.78 13.13 -7.72
N GLY A 193 -10.80 13.84 -8.21
CA GLY A 193 -12.12 13.26 -8.50
C GLY A 193 -12.37 12.91 -9.96
N PHE A 194 -13.58 12.40 -10.23
CA PHE A 194 -14.09 12.01 -11.55
C PHE A 194 -14.82 13.13 -12.30
N GLY A 195 -15.07 14.26 -11.65
CA GLY A 195 -15.92 15.37 -12.10
C GLY A 195 -17.31 15.35 -11.45
N ASN A 196 -17.89 16.54 -11.27
CA ASN A 196 -19.27 16.68 -10.82
C ASN A 196 -20.28 16.26 -11.90
N PRO A 197 -21.42 15.64 -11.53
CA PRO A 197 -21.93 15.45 -10.16
C PRO A 197 -21.45 14.16 -9.46
N THR A 198 -20.57 13.37 -10.09
CA THR A 198 -20.12 12.08 -9.56
C THR A 198 -19.41 12.22 -8.22
N ASP A 199 -18.51 13.19 -8.07
CA ASP A 199 -17.73 13.38 -6.85
C ASP A 199 -18.58 13.80 -5.65
N GLN A 200 -19.53 14.71 -5.83
CA GLN A 200 -20.49 15.09 -4.79
C GLN A 200 -21.21 13.86 -4.23
N LYS A 201 -21.70 13.00 -5.14
CA LYS A 201 -22.40 11.79 -4.74
C LYS A 201 -21.50 10.77 -4.05
N LEU A 202 -20.23 10.66 -4.48
CA LEU A 202 -19.25 9.79 -3.81
C LEU A 202 -18.90 10.29 -2.41
N ILE A 203 -18.72 11.60 -2.23
CA ILE A 203 -18.50 12.23 -0.93
C ILE A 203 -19.66 11.89 0.01
N GLU A 204 -20.91 12.12 -0.40
CA GLU A 204 -22.10 11.79 0.40
C GLU A 204 -22.19 10.31 0.79
N ILE A 205 -21.71 9.41 -0.08
CA ILE A 205 -21.67 7.97 0.20
C ILE A 205 -20.58 7.66 1.22
N ILE A 206 -19.39 8.23 1.06
CA ILE A 206 -18.24 7.99 1.94
C ILE A 206 -18.54 8.55 3.34
N GLU A 207 -19.15 9.73 3.46
CA GLU A 207 -19.54 10.33 4.74
C GLU A 207 -20.49 9.44 5.57
N LYS A 208 -21.22 8.54 4.93
CA LYS A 208 -22.15 7.59 5.56
C LYS A 208 -21.52 6.23 5.87
N THR A 209 -20.23 6.06 5.60
CA THR A 209 -19.52 4.80 5.89
C THR A 209 -19.12 4.70 7.36
N GLU A 210 -19.06 3.48 7.87
CA GLU A 210 -18.60 3.18 9.22
C GLU A 210 -17.26 2.45 9.16
N TRP A 211 -16.38 2.72 10.11
CA TRP A 211 -15.03 2.20 10.11
C TRP A 211 -14.69 1.48 11.43
N SER A 212 -13.72 0.57 11.34
CA SER A 212 -13.00 -0.01 12.48
C SER A 212 -11.54 0.33 12.36
N SER A 213 -10.87 0.35 13.51
CA SER A 213 -9.41 0.42 13.56
C SER A 213 -8.86 -0.46 14.67
N PHE A 214 -7.59 -0.83 14.51
CA PHE A 214 -6.80 -1.38 15.58
C PHE A 214 -5.51 -0.58 15.68
N ASN A 215 -5.32 0.10 16.79
CA ASN A 215 -4.16 0.95 17.02
C ASN A 215 -3.59 0.69 18.42
N ASN A 216 -2.34 0.21 18.49
CA ASN A 216 -1.61 -0.01 19.75
C ASN A 216 -2.40 -0.81 20.81
N GLY A 217 -3.12 -1.86 20.39
CA GLY A 217 -3.91 -2.70 21.31
C GLY A 217 -5.32 -2.16 21.63
N ILE A 218 -5.70 -1.02 21.05
CA ILE A 218 -7.01 -0.40 21.26
C ILE A 218 -7.85 -0.55 19.98
N ASN A 219 -9.05 -1.10 20.14
CA ASN A 219 -10.04 -1.19 19.08
C ASN A 219 -10.81 0.12 18.94
N ASP A 220 -11.10 0.50 17.69
CA ASP A 220 -12.05 1.54 17.32
C ASP A 220 -11.80 2.91 17.98
N LYS A 221 -10.52 3.24 18.19
CA LYS A 221 -10.07 4.56 18.62
C LYS A 221 -8.83 4.97 17.86
N VAL A 222 -8.81 6.23 17.47
CA VAL A 222 -7.68 6.83 16.74
C VAL A 222 -7.34 8.19 17.34
N PRO A 223 -6.12 8.71 17.12
CA PRO A 223 -5.83 10.10 17.42
C PRO A 223 -6.81 11.03 16.70
N GLU A 224 -7.09 12.18 17.34
CA GLU A 224 -7.95 13.21 16.76
C GLU A 224 -7.38 13.72 15.42
N ASN A 225 -8.23 13.87 14.40
CA ASN A 225 -7.87 14.21 13.03
C ASN A 225 -6.96 13.18 12.32
N SER A 226 -7.05 11.89 12.68
CA SER A 226 -6.40 10.84 11.89
C SER A 226 -6.95 10.80 10.46
N LYS A 227 -6.10 10.42 9.50
CA LYS A 227 -6.39 10.57 8.08
C LYS A 227 -6.28 9.25 7.32
N LEU A 228 -7.22 9.03 6.42
CA LEU A 228 -7.22 7.91 5.48
C LEU A 228 -7.37 8.42 4.05
N LEU A 229 -6.61 7.85 3.12
CA LEU A 229 -6.90 7.98 1.69
C LEU A 229 -7.70 6.78 1.22
N ILE A 230 -8.80 7.03 0.53
CA ILE A 230 -9.59 6.00 -0.14
C ILE A 230 -9.51 6.18 -1.65
N GLY A 231 -9.14 5.11 -2.35
CA GLY A 231 -9.12 5.06 -3.81
C GLY A 231 -10.39 4.40 -4.35
N ILE A 232 -10.99 5.02 -5.37
CA ILE A 232 -12.10 4.45 -6.12
C ILE A 232 -11.67 4.32 -7.58
N TYR A 233 -11.76 3.11 -8.13
CA TYR A 233 -11.39 2.84 -9.51
C TYR A 233 -12.63 2.73 -10.41
N TYR A 234 -12.54 3.32 -11.59
CA TYR A 234 -13.52 3.21 -12.65
C TYR A 234 -13.15 2.09 -13.61
N TYR A 235 -14.01 1.07 -13.65
CA TYR A 235 -13.95 -0.01 -14.62
C TYR A 235 -14.80 0.37 -15.84
N PRO A 236 -14.18 0.58 -17.02
CA PRO A 236 -14.94 0.88 -18.23
C PRO A 236 -15.77 -0.33 -18.67
N LYS A 237 -16.78 -0.07 -19.50
CA LYS A 237 -17.63 -1.10 -20.11
C LYS A 237 -16.78 -2.13 -20.88
N GLU A 238 -16.95 -3.42 -20.58
CA GLU A 238 -16.23 -4.51 -21.25
C GLU A 238 -17.14 -5.72 -21.50
N LYS A 239 -17.10 -6.28 -22.72
CA LYS A 239 -17.75 -7.56 -23.09
C LYS A 239 -19.23 -7.66 -22.67
N GLY A 240 -19.98 -6.58 -22.87
CA GLY A 240 -21.41 -6.51 -22.53
C GLY A 240 -21.72 -6.16 -21.07
N ASN A 241 -20.73 -6.12 -20.19
CA ASN A 241 -20.91 -5.67 -18.82
C ASN A 241 -20.89 -4.14 -18.76
N PRO A 242 -21.80 -3.50 -18.00
CA PRO A 242 -21.76 -2.06 -17.80
C PRO A 242 -20.48 -1.65 -17.07
N SER A 243 -20.06 -0.40 -17.26
CA SER A 243 -19.03 0.21 -16.42
C SER A 243 -19.45 0.25 -14.96
N PHE A 244 -18.51 0.36 -14.02
CA PHE A 244 -18.81 0.46 -12.59
C PHE A 244 -17.65 1.08 -11.80
N LEU A 245 -17.94 1.49 -10.56
CA LEU A 245 -16.96 1.98 -9.58
C LEU A 245 -16.67 0.92 -8.50
N SER A 246 -15.42 0.83 -8.04
CA SER A 246 -15.03 -0.12 -6.99
C SER A 246 -13.77 0.31 -6.24
N GLN A 247 -13.68 -0.04 -4.96
CA GLN A 247 -12.51 0.22 -4.09
C GLN A 247 -11.38 -0.81 -4.22
N TYR A 248 -11.61 -1.96 -4.88
CA TYR A 248 -10.71 -3.12 -4.78
C TYR A 248 -9.32 -2.97 -5.43
N TYR A 249 -9.06 -1.88 -6.14
CA TYR A 249 -7.88 -1.78 -7.01
C TYR A 249 -6.91 -0.65 -6.64
N LEU A 250 -7.27 0.21 -5.68
CA LEU A 250 -6.56 1.44 -5.34
C LEU A 250 -6.42 1.66 -3.84
#